data_AF-A0A438FQK5-F1
#
_entry.id   AF-A0A438FQK5-F1
#
_cell.length_a   1.000
_cell.length_b   1.000
_cell.length_c   1.000
_cell.angle_alpha   90.00
_cell.angle_beta   90.00
_cell.angle_gamma   90.00
#
_symmetry.space_group_name_H-M   'P 1'
#
loop_
_entity.id
_entity.type
_entity.pdbx_description
1 polymer ?
#
loop_
_entity_poly.entity_id
_entity_poly.type
_entity_poly.pdbx_seq_one_letter_code
_entity_poly.pdbx_strand_id
1 'polypeptide(L)'
;MATQEASRVEMLKSQGFSGKRDTKELDNFLWHMEQYFEAIALTDEAVKVRTATLYLTDTTTLWWRWRFADIEKDICTIETWEDFKREIKKQFYPEDVAYVARKT
;
A
#
# COMPACT_ATOMS: atom_id res chain seq x y z
N MET A 1 3.25 -1.28 -30.56
CA MET A 1 2.40 -1.10 -29.36
C MET A 1 3.24 -1.44 -28.13
N ALA A 2 3.99 -0.48 -27.58
CA ALA A 2 4.89 -0.70 -26.45
C ALA A 2 5.15 0.60 -25.66
N THR A 3 4.15 1.48 -25.56
CA THR A 3 4.35 2.86 -25.06
C THR A 3 3.49 3.20 -23.84
N GLN A 4 2.43 2.45 -23.56
CA GLN A 4 1.52 2.74 -22.44
C GLN A 4 1.93 2.06 -21.14
N GLU A 5 2.53 0.87 -21.20
CA GLU A 5 3.02 0.17 -20.00
C GLU A 5 4.26 0.86 -19.43
N ALA A 6 5.18 1.29 -20.30
CA ALA A 6 6.36 2.03 -19.87
C ALA A 6 5.99 3.36 -19.19
N SER A 7 5.04 4.13 -19.74
CA SER A 7 4.63 5.41 -19.11
C SER A 7 3.91 5.21 -17.79
N ARG A 8 3.11 4.15 -17.64
CA ARG A 8 2.46 3.78 -16.37
C ARG A 8 3.48 3.36 -15.30
N VAL A 9 4.48 2.57 -15.69
CA VAL A 9 5.55 2.12 -14.79
C VAL A 9 6.45 3.29 -14.35
N GLU A 10 6.76 4.23 -15.25
CA GLU A 10 7.53 5.43 -14.90
C GLU A 10 6.74 6.38 -13.99
N MET A 11 5.44 6.54 -14.23
CA MET A 11 4.55 7.31 -13.36
C MET A 11 4.45 6.70 -11.95
N LEU A 12 4.33 5.37 -11.84
CA LEU A 12 4.33 4.65 -10.55
C LEU A 12 5.65 4.75 -9.79
N LYS A 13 6.80 4.75 -10.50
CA LYS A 13 8.12 4.99 -9.90
C LYS A 13 8.31 6.41 -9.37
N SER A 14 7.68 7.40 -10.02
CA SER A 14 7.80 8.81 -9.62
C SER A 14 6.95 9.17 -8.39
N GLN A 15 5.97 8.33 -8.05
CA GLN A 15 4.96 8.57 -7.02
C GLN A 15 5.01 7.49 -5.93
N GLY A 16 6.22 7.15 -5.48
CA GLY A 16 6.39 6.28 -4.31
C GLY A 16 5.75 6.90 -3.06
N PHE A 17 5.04 6.10 -2.28
CA PHE A 17 4.42 6.56 -1.03
C PHE A 17 5.49 6.68 0.05
N SER A 18 5.85 7.92 0.40
CA SER A 18 6.93 8.24 1.35
C SER A 18 6.55 8.00 2.82
N GLY A 19 5.26 7.71 3.08
CA GLY A 19 4.76 7.49 4.43
C GLY A 19 4.58 8.76 5.25
N LYS A 20 4.54 9.95 4.62
CA LYS A 20 3.96 11.13 5.27
C LYS A 20 2.52 10.77 5.66
N ARG A 21 2.08 11.21 6.86
CA ARG A 21 0.71 11.02 7.36
C ARG A 21 -0.27 11.92 6.59
N ASP A 22 -0.25 11.85 5.27
CA ASP A 22 -1.21 12.45 4.37
C ASP A 22 -2.12 11.32 3.86
N THR A 23 -3.37 11.32 4.33
CA THR A 23 -4.37 10.34 3.91
C THR A 23 -4.59 10.36 2.41
N LYS A 24 -4.40 11.51 1.74
CA LYS A 24 -4.54 11.63 0.29
C LYS A 24 -3.41 10.93 -0.45
N GLU A 25 -2.18 10.98 0.05
CA GLU A 25 -1.04 10.31 -0.59
C GLU A 25 -1.23 8.79 -0.56
N LEU A 26 -1.72 8.25 0.57
CA LEU A 26 -2.04 6.84 0.73
C LEU A 26 -3.24 6.41 -0.14
N ASP A 27 -4.33 7.20 -0.14
CA ASP A 27 -5.50 6.87 -0.96
C ASP A 27 -5.17 6.93 -2.46
N ASN A 28 -4.37 7.91 -2.89
CA ASN A 28 -3.87 7.99 -4.27
C ASN A 28 -3.02 6.77 -4.62
N PHE A 29 -2.11 6.35 -3.74
CA PHE A 29 -1.30 5.15 -3.95
C PHE A 29 -2.16 3.90 -4.15
N LEU A 30 -3.14 3.68 -3.26
CA LEU A 30 -4.03 2.52 -3.36
C LEU A 30 -4.85 2.56 -4.65
N TRP A 31 -5.38 3.72 -5.02
CA TRP A 31 -6.12 3.91 -6.25
C TRP A 31 -5.26 3.62 -7.49
N HIS A 32 -4.03 4.15 -7.55
CA HIS A 32 -3.11 3.89 -8.67
C HIS A 32 -2.74 2.41 -8.79
N MET A 33 -2.55 1.70 -7.67
CA MET A 33 -2.29 0.25 -7.69
C MET A 33 -3.49 -0.54 -8.22
N GLU A 34 -4.70 -0.20 -7.78
CA GLU A 34 -5.93 -0.84 -8.29
C GLU A 34 -6.08 -0.64 -9.80
N GLN A 35 -5.85 0.58 -10.28
CA GLN A 35 -5.86 0.89 -11.71
C GLN A 35 -4.75 0.17 -12.50
N TYR A 36 -3.57 0.01 -11.88
CA TYR A 36 -2.48 -0.76 -12.48
C TYR A 36 -2.85 -2.24 -12.59
N PHE A 37 -3.39 -2.86 -11.54
CA PHE A 37 -3.79 -4.26 -11.56
C PHE A 37 -4.90 -4.52 -12.57
N GLU A 38 -5.88 -3.63 -12.65
CA GLU A 38 -6.95 -3.70 -13.66
C GLU A 38 -6.38 -3.60 -15.08
N ALA A 39 -5.43 -2.69 -15.31
CA ALA A 39 -4.80 -2.48 -16.60
C ALA A 39 -4.04 -3.71 -17.13
N ILE A 40 -3.39 -4.46 -16.26
CA ILE A 40 -2.64 -5.67 -16.63
C ILE A 40 -3.46 -6.95 -16.39
N ALA A 41 -4.75 -6.83 -16.08
CA ALA A 41 -5.64 -7.93 -15.71
C ALA A 41 -5.07 -8.86 -14.61
N LEU A 42 -4.35 -8.28 -13.63
CA LEU A 42 -3.78 -9.04 -12.53
C LEU A 42 -4.88 -9.42 -11.53
N THR A 43 -5.16 -10.72 -11.41
CA THR A 43 -6.17 -11.26 -10.51
C THR A 43 -5.58 -12.01 -9.31
N ASP A 44 -4.31 -12.40 -9.37
CA ASP A 44 -3.65 -13.11 -8.26
C ASP A 44 -3.39 -12.15 -7.09
N GLU A 45 -4.10 -12.40 -5.99
CA GLU A 45 -4.08 -11.57 -4.78
C GLU A 45 -2.70 -11.47 -4.14
N ALA A 46 -1.96 -12.59 -4.07
CA ALA A 46 -0.62 -12.60 -3.49
C ALA A 46 0.38 -11.84 -4.38
N VAL A 47 0.23 -11.92 -5.71
CA VAL A 47 1.03 -11.12 -6.65
C VAL A 47 0.67 -9.64 -6.54
N LYS A 48 -0.59 -9.26 -6.30
CA LYS A 48 -0.98 -7.85 -6.06
C LYS A 48 -0.26 -7.28 -4.85
N VAL A 49 -0.29 -7.98 -3.72
CA VAL A 49 0.39 -7.57 -2.49
C VAL A 49 1.90 -7.44 -2.71
N ARG A 50 2.53 -8.46 -3.31
CA ARG A 50 3.96 -8.41 -3.67
C ARG A 50 4.28 -7.25 -4.61
N THR A 51 3.43 -6.96 -5.58
CA THR A 51 3.66 -5.87 -6.53
C THR A 51 3.55 -4.51 -5.86
N ALA A 52 2.49 -4.25 -5.09
CA ALA A 52 2.32 -2.98 -4.40
C ALA A 52 3.45 -2.69 -3.41
N THR A 53 3.96 -3.72 -2.72
CA THR A 53 5.03 -3.57 -1.75
C THR A 53 6.37 -3.17 -2.37
N LEU A 54 6.60 -3.46 -3.65
CA LEU A 54 7.77 -2.98 -4.40
C LEU A 54 7.76 -1.46 -4.61
N TYR A 55 6.59 -0.83 -4.54
CA TYR A 55 6.43 0.62 -4.73
C TYR A 55 6.32 1.39 -3.40
N LEU A 56 6.47 0.71 -2.26
CA LEU A 56 6.57 1.35 -0.94
C LEU A 56 7.96 1.95 -0.75
N THR A 57 8.02 3.18 -0.24
CA THR A 57 9.26 3.92 0.00
C THR A 57 9.37 4.44 1.44
N ASP A 58 10.60 4.76 1.87
CA ASP A 58 10.90 5.40 3.16
C ASP A 58 10.28 4.67 4.38
N THR A 59 9.38 5.36 5.08
CA THR A 59 8.76 4.90 6.33
C THR A 59 7.85 3.69 6.10
N THR A 60 7.26 3.58 4.90
CA THR A 60 6.36 2.48 4.57
C THR A 60 7.11 1.19 4.26
N THR A 61 8.30 1.29 3.67
CA THR A 61 9.20 0.14 3.48
C THR A 61 9.64 -0.44 4.82
N LEU A 62 9.96 0.40 5.82
CA LEU A 62 10.36 -0.07 7.15
C LEU A 62 9.21 -0.79 7.87
N TRP A 63 8.00 -0.21 7.83
CA TRP A 63 6.81 -0.86 8.36
C TRP A 63 6.55 -2.21 7.70
N TRP A 64 6.64 -2.28 6.36
CA TRP A 64 6.44 -3.52 5.63
C TRP A 64 7.46 -4.59 6.02
N ARG A 65 8.73 -4.23 6.24
CA ARG A 65 9.75 -5.17 6.71
C ARG A 65 9.39 -5.79 8.07
N TRP A 66 8.85 -5.01 9.00
CA TRP A 66 8.38 -5.54 10.27
C TRP A 66 7.18 -6.47 10.09
N ARG A 67 6.19 -6.07 9.28
CA ARG A 67 5.02 -6.92 9.00
C ARG A 67 5.39 -8.20 8.26
N PHE A 68 6.37 -8.16 7.37
CA PHE A 68 6.88 -9.35 6.69
C PHE A 68 7.48 -10.35 7.68
N ALA A 69 8.26 -9.88 8.66
CA ALA A 69 8.79 -10.75 9.71
C ALA A 69 7.70 -11.35 10.61
N ASP A 70 6.57 -10.66 10.80
CA ASP A 70 5.41 -11.20 11.52
C ASP A 70 4.67 -12.25 10.68
N ILE A 71 4.58 -12.07 9.36
CA ILE A 71 4.03 -13.07 8.43
C ILE A 71 4.90 -14.33 8.41
N GLU A 72 6.22 -14.20 8.37
CA GLU A 72 7.15 -15.35 8.45
C GLU A 72 7.02 -16.16 9.75
N LYS A 73 6.52 -15.53 10.81
CA LYS A 73 6.28 -16.15 12.12
C LYS A 73 4.84 -16.64 12.30
N ASP A 74 4.01 -16.58 11.27
CA ASP A 74 2.57 -16.92 11.31
C ASP A 74 1.77 -16.05 12.31
N ILE A 75 2.28 -14.86 12.64
CA ILE A 75 1.64 -13.92 13.59
C ILE A 75 0.59 -13.05 12.88
N CYS A 76 0.76 -12.83 11.58
CA CYS A 76 -0.13 -12.02 10.76
C CYS A 76 -0.33 -12.65 9.38
N THR A 77 -1.54 -12.55 8.84
CA THR A 77 -1.90 -13.08 7.51
C THR A 77 -2.31 -11.92 6.61
N ILE A 78 -1.47 -11.58 5.63
CA ILE A 78 -1.77 -10.60 4.58
C ILE A 78 -1.69 -11.33 3.23
N GLU A 79 -2.75 -12.07 2.91
CA GLU A 79 -2.82 -12.91 1.71
C GLU A 79 -3.58 -12.22 0.58
N THR A 80 -4.44 -11.26 0.91
CA THR A 80 -5.28 -10.54 -0.04
C THR A 80 -4.92 -9.06 -0.17
N TRP A 81 -5.27 -8.47 -1.31
CA TRP A 81 -5.18 -7.03 -1.51
C TRP A 81 -6.01 -6.25 -0.49
N GLU A 82 -7.14 -6.80 -0.06
CA GLU A 82 -8.02 -6.19 0.93
C GLU A 82 -7.41 -6.21 2.33
N ASP A 83 -6.73 -7.28 2.71
CA ASP A 83 -5.97 -7.35 3.96
C ASP A 83 -4.84 -6.33 3.98
N PHE A 84 -4.11 -6.22 2.87
CA PHE A 84 -3.06 -5.22 2.72
C PHE A 84 -3.61 -3.79 2.87
N LYS A 85 -4.70 -3.47 2.17
CA LYS A 85 -5.40 -2.17 2.30
C LYS A 85 -5.81 -1.87 3.74
N ARG A 86 -6.34 -2.85 4.47
CA ARG A 86 -6.76 -2.67 5.87
C ARG A 86 -5.57 -2.38 6.78
N GLU A 87 -4.49 -3.15 6.67
CA GLU A 87 -3.32 -3.01 7.54
C GLU A 87 -2.54 -1.71 7.26
N ILE A 88 -2.35 -1.35 5.99
CA ILE A 88 -1.64 -0.10 5.63
C ILE A 88 -2.46 1.12 6.06
N LYS A 89 -3.79 1.08 5.91
CA LYS A 89 -4.66 2.15 6.41
C LYS A 89 -4.60 2.25 7.93
N LYS A 90 -4.69 1.14 8.66
CA LYS A 90 -4.57 1.12 10.13
C LYS A 90 -3.26 1.73 10.63
N GLN A 91 -2.16 1.55 9.89
CA GLN A 91 -0.86 2.08 10.28
C GLN A 91 -0.69 3.58 9.98
N PHE A 92 -1.14 4.02 8.80
CA PHE A 92 -0.80 5.33 8.24
C PHE A 92 -1.95 6.33 8.21
N TYR A 93 -3.20 5.89 8.41
CA TYR A 93 -4.26 6.83 8.76
C TYR A 93 -3.97 7.38 10.16
N PRO A 94 -4.04 8.70 10.35
CA PRO A 94 -4.07 9.24 11.70
C PRO A 94 -5.30 8.64 12.39
N GLU A 95 -5.11 7.99 13.55
CA GLU A 95 -6.24 7.75 14.46
C GLU A 95 -6.93 9.09 14.65
N ASP A 96 -8.22 9.13 14.36
CA ASP A 96 -9.01 10.36 14.43
C ASP A 96 -8.88 10.93 15.86
N VAL A 97 -8.01 11.94 16.01
CA VAL A 97 -7.74 12.62 17.27
C VAL A 97 -9.00 13.27 17.85
N ALA A 98 -10.07 13.43 17.05
CA ALA A 98 -11.37 13.85 17.56
C ALA A 98 -12.01 12.83 18.51
N TYR A 99 -11.62 11.54 18.44
CA TYR A 99 -12.09 10.52 19.38
C TYR A 99 -11.39 10.61 20.74
N VAL A 100 -10.08 10.94 20.77
CA VAL A 100 -9.30 11.11 22.01
C VAL A 100 -9.73 12.37 22.77
N ALA A 101 -10.07 13.45 22.05
CA ALA A 101 -10.54 14.70 22.64
C ALA A 101 -11.94 14.62 23.29
N ARG A 102 -12.73 13.58 23.01
CA ARG A 102 -14.06 13.36 23.64
C ARG A 102 -14.00 12.46 24.88
N LYS A 103 -12.82 11.92 25.21
CA LYS A 103 -12.62 11.00 26.33
C LYS A 103 -11.71 11.56 27.43
N THR A 104 -11.34 12.85 27.32
CA THR A 104 -10.59 13.59 28.34
C THR A 104 -11.49 14.63 28.98
#